data_AF-A0A016WD95-F1
#
_entry.id   AF-A0A016WD95-F1
#
_cell.length_a   1.000
_cell.length_b   1.000
_cell.length_c   1.000
_cell.angle_alpha   90.00
_cell.angle_beta   90.00
_cell.angle_gamma   90.00
#
_symmetry.space_group_name_H-M   'P 1'
#
loop_
_entity.id
_entity.type
_entity.pdbx_description
1 polymer ?
#
loop_
_entity_poly.entity_id
_entity_poly.type
_entity_poly.pdbx_seq_one_letter_code
_entity_poly.pdbx_strand_id
1 'polypeptide(L)'
;MLRWTAGITRADRIRNEKIRERFGIAQNADKLCETCLRWYGHVVRARENTICKVGLDLEVPGKRPQGRPKQLWLDTLHTDLKLMGVQPDHAHDRAKWRQEMRKADPATERDKR
;
A
#
# COMPACT_ATOMS: atom_id res chain seq x y z
N MET A 1 -7.32 12.87 -14.37
CA MET A 1 -8.62 12.72 -15.07
C MET A 1 -9.86 13.00 -14.20
N LEU A 2 -9.94 12.59 -12.92
CA LEU A 2 -11.16 12.76 -12.10
C LEU A 2 -11.74 14.19 -12.03
N ARG A 3 -10.87 15.19 -11.96
CA ARG A 3 -11.27 16.60 -12.00
C ARG A 3 -11.97 16.96 -13.30
N TRP A 4 -11.35 16.58 -14.41
CA TRP A 4 -11.85 16.86 -15.75
C TRP A 4 -13.19 16.17 -16.00
N THR A 5 -13.32 14.89 -15.63
CA THR A 5 -14.59 14.14 -15.75
C THR A 5 -15.72 14.71 -14.89
N ALA A 6 -15.39 15.38 -13.78
CA ALA A 6 -16.36 16.05 -12.91
C ALA A 6 -16.64 17.51 -13.30
N GLY A 7 -15.99 18.03 -14.34
CA GLY A 7 -16.06 19.46 -14.70
C GLY A 7 -15.43 20.41 -13.68
N ILE A 8 -14.59 19.91 -12.76
CA ILE A 8 -14.03 20.69 -11.66
C ILE A 8 -12.72 21.35 -12.11
N THR A 9 -12.71 22.67 -12.04
CA THR A 9 -11.58 23.53 -12.38
C THR A 9 -10.72 23.84 -11.15
N ARG A 10 -9.62 24.60 -11.33
CA ARG A 10 -8.83 25.10 -10.20
C ARG A 10 -9.54 26.22 -9.43
N ALA A 11 -10.45 26.97 -10.06
CA ALA A 11 -11.18 28.07 -9.44
C ALA A 11 -12.13 27.59 -8.33
N ASP A 12 -12.65 26.36 -8.45
CA ASP A 12 -13.57 25.77 -7.48
C ASP A 12 -12.92 25.49 -6.11
N ARG A 13 -11.59 25.47 -6.03
CA ARG A 13 -10.81 25.24 -4.79
C ARG A 13 -11.21 23.98 -4.00
N ILE A 14 -11.90 23.03 -4.63
CA ILE A 14 -12.30 21.75 -4.04
C ILE A 14 -11.05 20.90 -3.81
N ARG A 15 -10.91 20.26 -2.64
CA ARG A 15 -9.76 19.40 -2.37
C ARG A 15 -9.89 18.02 -3.04
N ASN A 16 -8.77 17.37 -3.32
CA ASN A 16 -8.76 16.09 -4.04
C ASN A 16 -9.43 14.96 -3.25
N GLU A 17 -9.45 15.01 -1.92
CA GLU A 17 -10.15 14.05 -1.07
C GLU A 17 -11.65 14.04 -1.37
N LYS A 18 -12.26 15.22 -1.47
CA LYS A 18 -13.68 15.38 -1.81
C LYS A 18 -14.01 14.89 -3.21
N ILE A 19 -13.10 15.09 -4.16
CA ILE A 19 -13.27 14.58 -5.53
C ILE A 19 -13.23 13.05 -5.53
N ARG A 20 -12.27 12.44 -4.83
CA ARG A 20 -12.17 10.98 -4.72
C ARG A 20 -13.37 10.35 -4.03
N GLU A 21 -13.84 10.97 -2.95
CA GLU A 21 -15.07 10.58 -2.23
C GLU A 21 -16.27 10.54 -3.17
N ARG A 22 -16.47 11.57 -4.01
CA ARG A 22 -17.55 11.61 -5.02
C ARG A 22 -17.50 10.45 -6.02
N PHE A 23 -16.31 9.93 -6.32
CA PHE A 23 -16.11 8.82 -7.24
C PHE A 23 -15.99 7.46 -6.52
N GLY A 24 -16.09 7.40 -5.19
CA GLY A 24 -15.88 6.17 -4.42
C GLY A 24 -14.46 5.60 -4.55
N ILE A 25 -13.47 6.46 -4.76
CA ILE A 25 -12.07 6.06 -4.94
C ILE A 25 -11.34 6.22 -3.61
N ALA A 26 -10.64 5.17 -3.14
CA ALA A 26 -9.86 5.27 -1.91
C ALA A 26 -8.73 6.30 -2.00
N GLN A 27 -8.22 6.68 -0.83
CA GLN A 27 -7.08 7.58 -0.76
C GLN A 27 -5.83 6.90 -1.32
N ASN A 28 -4.91 7.72 -1.85
CA ASN A 28 -3.67 7.18 -2.40
C ASN A 28 -2.84 6.44 -1.34
N ALA A 29 -2.88 6.89 -0.08
CA ALA A 29 -2.17 6.25 1.01
C ALA A 29 -2.61 4.78 1.18
N ASP A 30 -3.92 4.53 1.18
CA ASP A 30 -4.49 3.18 1.31
C ASP A 30 -4.06 2.27 0.15
N LYS A 31 -4.05 2.81 -1.09
CA LYS A 31 -3.60 2.07 -2.28
C LYS A 31 -2.11 1.75 -2.25
N LEU A 32 -1.31 2.68 -1.74
CA LEU A 32 0.13 2.49 -1.58
C LEU A 32 0.39 1.40 -0.53
N CYS A 33 -0.26 1.48 0.64
CA CYS A 33 -0.20 0.46 1.69
C CYS A 33 -0.59 -0.93 1.14
N GLU A 34 -1.73 -1.05 0.46
CA GLU A 34 -2.16 -2.30 -0.17
C GLU A 34 -1.12 -2.84 -1.17
N THR A 35 -0.50 -1.98 -1.96
CA THR A 35 0.52 -2.38 -2.94
C THR A 35 1.81 -2.84 -2.25
N CYS A 36 2.27 -2.12 -1.23
CA CYS A 36 3.43 -2.49 -0.42
C CYS A 36 3.24 -3.85 0.23
N LEU A 37 2.08 -4.09 0.86
CA LEU A 37 1.79 -5.35 1.53
C LEU A 37 1.54 -6.52 0.54
N ARG A 38 0.99 -6.26 -0.65
CA ARG A 38 0.92 -7.27 -1.72
C ARG A 38 2.31 -7.73 -2.16
N TRP A 39 3.25 -6.80 -2.33
CA TRP A 39 4.65 -7.13 -2.63
C TRP A 39 5.29 -7.89 -1.46
N TYR A 40 5.10 -7.43 -0.23
CA TYR A 40 5.63 -8.11 0.95
C TYR A 40 5.17 -9.57 1.04
N GLY A 41 3.87 -9.82 0.90
CA GLY A 41 3.37 -11.19 0.91
C GLY A 41 3.93 -12.04 -0.22
N HIS A 42 4.21 -11.45 -1.39
CA HIS A 42 4.91 -12.16 -2.46
C HIS A 42 6.33 -12.55 -2.04
N VAL A 43 7.08 -11.63 -1.42
CA VAL A 43 8.44 -11.91 -0.92
C VAL A 43 8.45 -12.94 0.20
N VAL A 44 7.52 -12.86 1.17
CA VAL A 44 7.45 -13.82 2.28
C VAL A 44 7.26 -15.26 1.79
N ARG A 45 6.48 -15.46 0.73
CA ARG A 45 6.21 -16.77 0.11
C ARG A 45 7.26 -17.18 -0.92
N ALA A 46 8.21 -16.32 -1.26
CA ALA A 46 9.27 -16.67 -2.18
C ALA A 46 10.23 -17.69 -1.54
N ARG A 47 10.99 -18.41 -2.38
CA ARG A 47 12.02 -19.32 -1.89
C ARG A 47 13.13 -18.52 -1.21
N GLU A 48 13.78 -19.12 -0.21
CA GLU A 48 14.79 -18.46 0.63
C GLU A 48 15.89 -17.77 -0.18
N ASN A 49 16.40 -18.43 -1.21
CA ASN A 49 17.52 -17.93 -2.03
C ASN A 49 17.10 -16.94 -3.13
N THR A 50 15.85 -16.47 -3.14
CA THR A 50 15.44 -15.44 -4.10
C THR A 50 16.02 -14.09 -3.71
N ILE A 51 16.47 -13.31 -4.70
CA ILE A 51 17.06 -11.98 -4.49
C ILE A 51 16.14 -11.08 -3.65
N CYS A 52 14.82 -11.17 -3.85
CA CYS A 52 13.86 -10.38 -3.09
C CYS A 52 13.82 -10.75 -1.60
N LYS A 53 13.92 -12.04 -1.26
CA LYS A 53 13.92 -12.52 0.13
C LYS A 53 15.24 -12.15 0.82
N VAL A 54 16.36 -12.48 0.17
CA VAL A 54 17.70 -12.09 0.63
C VAL A 54 17.79 -10.58 0.84
N GLY A 55 17.27 -9.76 -0.09
CA GLY A 55 17.29 -8.31 0.03
C GLY A 55 16.34 -7.75 1.09
N LEU A 56 15.28 -8.46 1.46
CA LEU A 56 14.38 -8.09 2.55
C LEU A 56 15.06 -8.31 3.91
N ASP A 57 15.79 -9.40 4.06
CA ASP A 57 16.46 -9.82 5.29
C ASP A 57 17.89 -9.23 5.42
N LEU A 58 18.37 -8.54 4.39
CA LEU A 58 19.71 -7.93 4.36
C LEU A 58 19.80 -6.73 5.30
N GLU A 59 20.54 -6.90 6.39
CA GLU A 59 21.01 -5.78 7.22
C GLU A 59 22.33 -5.22 6.66
N VAL A 60 22.33 -3.95 6.27
CA VAL A 60 23.54 -3.27 5.80
C VAL A 60 24.22 -2.60 6.99
N PRO A 61 25.42 -3.07 7.41
CA PRO A 61 26.13 -2.48 8.53
C PRO A 61 26.61 -1.06 8.21
N GLY A 62 26.57 -0.17 9.21
CA GLY A 62 27.10 1.18 9.12
C GLY A 62 26.11 2.27 9.55
N LYS A 63 26.63 3.49 9.73
CA LYS A 63 25.81 4.66 10.05
C LYS A 63 25.30 5.28 8.75
N ARG A 64 23.99 5.54 8.69
CA ARG A 64 23.36 6.21 7.54
C ARG A 64 23.87 7.66 7.46
N PRO A 65 24.25 8.17 6.27
CA PRO A 65 24.73 9.53 6.13
C PRO A 65 23.65 10.56 6.46
N GLN A 66 24.10 11.73 6.94
CA GLN A 66 23.22 12.86 7.26
C GLN A 66 22.51 13.36 6.00
N GLY A 67 21.21 13.64 6.11
CA GLY A 67 20.37 14.19 5.03
C GLY A 67 19.47 13.19 4.31
N ARG A 68 19.70 11.87 4.44
CA ARG A 68 18.79 10.85 3.88
C ARG A 68 17.59 10.65 4.82
N PRO A 69 16.36 10.38 4.30
CA PRO A 69 15.23 10.02 5.14
C PRO A 69 15.58 8.89 6.10
N LYS A 70 15.23 9.07 7.37
CA LYS A 70 15.50 8.09 8.44
C LYS A 70 14.63 6.84 8.30
N GLN A 71 13.45 6.97 7.68
CA GLN A 71 12.49 5.91 7.50
C GLN A 71 13.00 4.86 6.51
N LEU A 72 13.12 3.63 6.98
CA LEU A 72 13.38 2.47 6.14
C LEU A 72 12.09 2.00 5.45
N TRP A 73 12.29 1.24 4.38
CA TRP A 73 11.20 0.48 3.76
C TRP A 73 10.52 -0.43 4.79
N LEU A 74 11.31 -1.17 5.60
CA LEU A 74 10.80 -2.03 6.67
C LEU A 74 10.00 -1.27 7.73
N ASP A 75 10.40 -0.04 8.11
CA ASP A 75 9.64 0.78 9.07
C ASP A 75 8.26 1.14 8.52
N THR A 76 8.21 1.49 7.24
CA THR A 76 6.95 1.75 6.52
C THR A 76 6.08 0.49 6.50
N LEU A 77 6.68 -0.66 6.21
CA LEU A 77 6.03 -1.95 6.16
C LEU A 77 5.40 -2.34 7.51
N HIS A 78 6.15 -2.20 8.61
CA HIS A 78 5.63 -2.44 9.96
C HIS A 78 4.50 -1.48 10.32
N THR A 79 4.59 -0.23 9.89
CA THR A 79 3.53 0.77 10.09
C THR A 79 2.26 0.37 9.33
N ASP A 80 2.42 -0.05 8.07
CA ASP A 80 1.32 -0.49 7.20
C ASP A 80 0.65 -1.77 7.73
N LEU A 81 1.43 -2.76 8.17
CA LEU A 81 0.93 -3.98 8.81
C LEU A 81 0.10 -3.65 10.06
N LYS A 82 0.61 -2.74 10.90
CA LYS A 82 -0.08 -2.28 12.11
C LYS A 82 -1.36 -1.52 11.78
N LEU A 83 -1.32 -0.63 10.78
CA LEU A 83 -2.49 0.12 10.32
C LEU A 83 -3.60 -0.82 9.83
N MET A 84 -3.22 -1.89 9.14
CA MET A 84 -4.16 -2.88 8.59
C MET A 84 -4.63 -3.92 9.60
N GLY A 85 -3.97 -4.00 10.76
CA GLY A 85 -4.24 -4.99 11.81
C GLY A 85 -3.89 -6.42 11.37
N VAL A 86 -2.94 -6.57 10.46
CA VAL A 86 -2.58 -7.86 9.86
C VAL A 86 -1.25 -8.35 10.43
N GLN A 87 -1.19 -9.62 10.80
CA GLN A 87 0.05 -10.24 11.25
C GLN A 87 0.89 -10.71 10.04
N PRO A 88 2.23 -10.57 10.08
CA PRO A 88 3.13 -11.05 9.03
C PRO A 88 2.86 -12.50 8.61
N ASP A 89 2.60 -13.39 9.57
CA ASP A 89 2.39 -14.81 9.34
C ASP A 89 1.18 -15.12 8.45
N HIS A 90 0.20 -14.21 8.41
CA HIS A 90 -0.95 -14.35 7.50
C HIS A 90 -0.52 -14.36 6.03
N ALA A 91 0.66 -13.81 5.71
CA ALA A 91 1.19 -13.81 4.35
C ALA A 91 1.45 -15.21 3.80
N HIS A 92 1.62 -16.24 4.65
CA HIS A 92 1.77 -17.62 4.18
C HIS A 92 0.47 -18.19 3.59
N ASP A 93 -0.69 -17.83 4.15
CA ASP A 93 -1.98 -18.17 3.57
C ASP A 93 -2.35 -17.16 2.48
N ARG A 94 -2.24 -17.61 1.22
CA ARG A 94 -2.52 -16.77 0.05
C ARG A 94 -3.98 -16.32 -0.03
N ALA A 95 -4.92 -17.16 0.39
CA ALA A 95 -6.34 -16.83 0.32
C ALA A 95 -6.68 -15.76 1.37
N LYS A 96 -6.24 -15.97 2.61
CA LYS A 96 -6.39 -15.01 3.70
C LYS A 96 -5.71 -13.68 3.38
N TRP A 97 -4.46 -13.71 2.93
CA TRP A 97 -3.72 -12.49 2.56
C TRP A 97 -4.43 -11.69 1.46
N ARG A 98 -4.96 -12.37 0.43
CA ARG A 98 -5.68 -11.69 -0.65
C ARG A 98 -6.95 -11.00 -0.15
N GLN A 99 -7.68 -11.62 0.77
CA GLN A 99 -8.88 -11.03 1.37
C GLN A 99 -8.52 -9.79 2.19
N GLU A 100 -7.49 -9.89 3.03
CA GLU A 100 -7.05 -8.77 3.89
C GLU A 100 -6.52 -7.58 3.09
N MET A 101 -5.92 -7.83 1.92
CA MET A 101 -5.35 -6.77 1.10
C MET A 101 -6.38 -6.02 0.25
N ARG A 102 -7.52 -6.61 -0.13
CA ARG A 102 -8.54 -5.97 -1.00
C ARG A 102 -9.40 -4.90 -0.29
N LYS A 103 -8.79 -3.96 0.44
CA LYS A 103 -9.52 -2.93 1.20
C LYS A 103 -9.64 -1.58 0.49
N ALA A 104 -8.69 -1.16 -0.34
CA ALA A 104 -8.71 0.20 -0.88
C ALA A 104 -9.80 0.38 -1.95
N ASP A 105 -9.86 -0.48 -2.96
CA ASP A 105 -10.92 -0.44 -3.98
C ASP A 105 -11.56 -1.85 -4.13
N PRO A 106 -12.53 -2.24 -3.28
CA PRO A 106 -13.23 -3.50 -3.48
C PRO A 106 -14.01 -3.45 -4.81
N ALA A 107 -13.67 -4.35 -5.74
CA ALA A 107 -14.27 -4.41 -7.08
C ALA A 107 -15.80 -4.52 -7.05
N THR A 108 -16.37 -5.08 -5.98
CA THR A 108 -17.80 -5.36 -5.79
C THR A 108 -18.68 -4.12 -5.66
N GLU A 109 -18.13 -2.94 -5.33
CA GLU A 109 -18.92 -1.70 -5.21
C GLU A 109 -18.97 -0.89 -6.52
N ARG A 110 -18.22 -1.29 -7.56
CA ARG A 110 -18.26 -0.63 -8.87
C ARG A 110 -19.46 -1.03 -9.72
N ASP A 111 -20.08 -2.18 -9.43
CA ASP A 111 -21.12 -2.82 -10.25
C ASP A 111 -22.55 -2.51 -9.80
N LYS A 112 -22.73 -1.69 -8.76
CA LYS A 112 -24.05 -1.31 -8.22
C LYS A 112 -24.57 0.03 -8.77
N ARG A 113 -24.08 0.47 -9.93
CA ARG A 113 -24.44 1.76 -10.53
C ARG A 113 -25.30 1.62 -11.78
#